data_AF-A0A938KKH4-F1
#
_entry.id   AF-A0A938KKH4-F1
#
_cell.length_a   1.000
_cell.length_b   1.000
_cell.length_c   1.000
_cell.angle_alpha   90.00
_cell.angle_beta   90.00
_cell.angle_gamma   90.00
#
_symmetry.space_group_name_H-M   'P 1'
#
loop_
_entity.id
_entity.type
_entity.pdbx_description
1 polymer ?
#
loop_
_entity_poly.entity_id
_entity_poly.type
_entity_poly.pdbx_seq_one_letter_code
_entity_poly.pdbx_strand_id
1 'polypeptide(L)'
;LFPIIYLNAVAALANIDPAMEEAAQNLGCTGLRRFVRITLPLMRPGLFAGGTIVFIWTFTELGTPLVFDYDRVTSVQIYHGLKDLGGNPFPFALVAVMLLCSVALYAVGKLLFGRSSHAMMARATATGGARALPPIRAWLCTALFAGVTATAVLPHLGVILVAFSPDWYGTVLPRDLTLANFELALGHDLTVPAIANSLRFASLSTLLDLALGVAIAYVVVRSRLAGRQALDFLAMLPLAVPGLVLAFGYLAMAQDGRFFAFLNPTRDPTILLIVAYSVRRLPYVVRAAAAGFEQTSATLEEAAQNLGARPVRAVVRITLPLIAANLIAGGLLAFAFAMLEVSDSLILAQKQVYYPITKAILELFQLLGDGKFLASALGVWAMLFLGVTIAGLSVLLGKKLGALFRV
;
A
#
# COMPACT_ATOMS: atom_id res chain seq x y z
N LEU A 1 8.28 -2.41 -0.40
CA LEU A 1 8.16 -3.42 0.69
C LEU A 1 9.00 -3.08 1.92
N PHE A 2 10.28 -2.70 1.78
CA PHE A 2 11.18 -2.40 2.91
C PHE A 2 10.61 -1.40 3.96
N PRO A 3 9.98 -0.26 3.59
CA PRO A 3 9.43 0.65 4.59
C PRO A 3 8.35 0.02 5.48
N ILE A 4 7.60 -0.97 4.97
CA ILE A 4 6.50 -1.60 5.71
C ILE A 4 7.07 -2.44 6.86
N ILE A 5 8.07 -3.28 6.59
CA ILE A 5 8.71 -4.08 7.64
C ILE A 5 9.48 -3.19 8.61
N TYR A 6 10.15 -2.14 8.11
CA TYR A 6 10.86 -1.17 8.94
C TYR A 6 9.92 -0.47 9.93
N LEU A 7 8.78 0.05 9.46
CA LEU A 7 7.81 0.73 10.31
C LEU A 7 7.18 -0.22 11.34
N ASN A 8 6.85 -1.46 10.94
CA ASN A 8 6.39 -2.48 11.89
C ASN A 8 7.45 -2.83 12.94
N ALA A 9 8.72 -2.91 12.54
CA ALA A 9 9.83 -3.16 13.46
C ALA A 9 10.04 -1.98 14.44
N VAL A 10 9.96 -0.74 13.95
CA VAL A 10 10.08 0.47 14.77
C VAL A 10 8.90 0.59 15.74
N ALA A 11 7.67 0.33 15.28
CA ALA A 11 6.49 0.31 16.15
C ALA A 11 6.60 -0.77 17.23
N ALA A 12 7.06 -1.97 16.86
CA ALA A 12 7.30 -3.04 17.82
C ALA A 12 8.37 -2.65 18.86
N LEU A 13 9.46 -2.02 18.44
CA LEU A 13 10.50 -1.50 19.34
C LEU A 13 9.98 -0.40 20.26
N ALA A 14 9.17 0.52 19.74
CA ALA A 14 8.62 1.64 20.51
C ALA A 14 7.65 1.19 21.61
N ASN A 15 7.05 0.00 21.46
CA ASN A 15 6.16 -0.61 22.44
C ASN A 15 6.88 -1.46 23.49
N ILE A 16 8.20 -1.65 23.40
CA ILE A 16 8.99 -2.37 24.42
C ILE A 16 9.38 -1.42 25.54
N ASP A 17 9.01 -1.74 26.78
CA ASP A 17 9.41 -0.98 27.95
C ASP A 17 10.94 -1.01 28.13
N PRO A 18 11.62 0.16 28.15
CA PRO A 18 13.06 0.24 28.42
C PRO A 18 13.49 -0.47 29.71
N ALA A 19 12.62 -0.56 30.71
CA ALA A 19 12.89 -1.25 31.98
C ALA A 19 13.26 -2.73 31.76
N MET A 20 12.74 -3.38 30.72
CA MET A 20 13.09 -4.76 30.37
C MET A 20 14.55 -4.86 29.91
N GLU A 21 15.06 -3.86 29.18
CA GLU A 21 16.44 -3.83 28.74
C GLU A 21 17.41 -3.48 29.88
N GLU A 22 17.00 -2.60 30.78
CA GLU A 22 17.76 -2.22 31.98
C GLU A 22 17.83 -3.37 32.99
N ALA A 23 16.72 -4.07 33.24
CA ALA A 23 16.69 -5.27 34.09
C ALA A 23 17.58 -6.38 33.54
N ALA A 24 17.54 -6.62 32.23
CA ALA A 24 18.43 -7.58 31.57
C ALA A 24 19.89 -7.20 31.74
N GLN A 25 20.22 -5.91 31.62
CA GLN A 25 21.58 -5.40 31.80
C GLN A 25 22.05 -5.54 33.26
N ASN A 26 21.19 -5.28 34.25
CA ASN A 26 21.48 -5.49 35.67
C ASN A 26 21.77 -6.96 36.01
N LEU A 27 21.13 -7.89 35.30
CA LEU A 27 21.38 -9.33 35.42
C LEU A 27 22.57 -9.82 34.56
N GLY A 28 23.36 -8.91 33.97
CA GLY A 28 24.55 -9.24 33.18
C GLY A 28 24.27 -9.62 31.71
N CYS A 29 23.05 -9.47 31.21
CA CYS A 29 22.71 -9.71 29.81
C CYS A 29 22.86 -8.43 28.97
N THR A 30 23.91 -8.35 28.15
CA THR A 30 24.25 -7.14 27.37
C THR A 30 24.41 -7.42 25.86
N GLY A 31 24.41 -6.35 25.07
CA GLY A 31 24.72 -6.38 23.62
C GLY A 31 23.77 -7.27 22.80
N LEU A 32 24.33 -8.04 21.87
CA LEU A 32 23.56 -8.94 20.99
C LEU A 32 22.82 -10.02 21.77
N ARG A 33 23.35 -10.46 22.92
CA ARG A 33 22.69 -11.46 23.77
C ARG A 33 21.38 -10.91 24.35
N ARG A 34 21.36 -9.64 24.74
CA ARG A 34 20.14 -8.94 25.18
C ARG A 34 19.14 -8.82 24.04
N PHE A 35 19.61 -8.40 22.86
CA PHE A 35 18.77 -8.30 21.68
C PHE A 35 18.10 -9.64 21.34
N VAL A 36 18.86 -10.74 21.25
CA VAL A 36 18.31 -12.05 20.85
C VAL A 36 17.40 -12.67 21.91
N ARG A 37 17.68 -12.46 23.21
CA ARG A 37 16.91 -13.08 24.31
C ARG A 37 15.73 -12.26 24.80
N ILE A 38 15.76 -10.94 24.69
CA ILE A 38 14.75 -10.04 25.26
C ILE A 38 14.07 -9.25 24.15
N THR A 39 14.81 -8.38 23.46
CA THR A 39 14.23 -7.45 22.48
C THR A 39 13.57 -8.18 21.31
N LEU A 40 14.26 -9.13 20.67
CA LEU A 40 13.77 -9.87 19.52
C LEU A 40 12.49 -10.67 19.85
N PRO A 41 12.43 -11.50 20.91
CA PRO A 41 11.19 -12.18 21.30
C PRO A 41 10.01 -11.25 21.57
N LEU A 42 10.25 -10.08 22.16
CA LEU A 42 9.21 -9.06 22.38
C LEU A 42 8.79 -8.38 21.07
N MET A 43 9.71 -8.21 20.12
CA MET A 43 9.41 -7.66 18.78
C MET A 43 8.77 -8.67 17.83
N ARG A 44 8.90 -9.99 18.07
CA ARG A 44 8.46 -11.06 17.17
C ARG A 44 7.02 -10.88 16.65
N PRO A 45 6.01 -10.53 17.47
CA PRO A 45 4.65 -10.35 16.97
C PRO A 45 4.55 -9.26 15.90
N GLY A 46 5.21 -8.12 16.10
CA GLY A 46 5.22 -7.01 15.13
C GLY A 46 6.03 -7.34 13.87
N LEU A 47 7.18 -8.00 14.02
CA LEU A 47 7.97 -8.47 12.88
C LEU A 47 7.22 -9.50 12.04
N PHE A 48 6.49 -10.42 12.68
CA PHE A 48 5.70 -11.43 11.97
C PHE A 48 4.49 -10.83 11.28
N ALA A 49 3.82 -9.85 11.90
CA ALA A 49 2.74 -9.09 11.27
C ALA A 49 3.23 -8.37 10.00
N GLY A 50 4.32 -7.60 10.11
CA GLY A 50 4.94 -6.94 8.96
C GLY A 50 5.43 -7.93 7.90
N GLY A 51 6.04 -9.04 8.33
CA GLY A 51 6.55 -10.09 7.45
C GLY A 51 5.44 -10.82 6.68
N THR A 52 4.30 -11.07 7.33
CA THR A 52 3.12 -11.67 6.68
C THR A 52 2.57 -10.76 5.59
N ILE A 53 2.46 -9.45 5.85
CA ILE A 53 2.02 -8.46 4.86
C ILE A 53 3.01 -8.41 3.68
N VAL A 54 4.30 -8.32 3.96
CA VAL A 54 5.35 -8.29 2.92
C VAL A 54 5.35 -9.58 2.10
N PHE A 55 5.14 -10.74 2.73
CA PHE A 55 5.02 -12.01 2.03
C PHE A 55 3.81 -12.01 1.10
N ILE A 56 2.62 -11.67 1.61
CA ILE A 56 1.39 -11.61 0.79
C ILE A 56 1.60 -10.67 -0.39
N TRP A 57 2.18 -9.49 -0.18
CA TRP A 57 2.40 -8.54 -1.27
C TRP A 57 3.40 -9.07 -2.31
N THR A 58 4.54 -9.63 -1.88
CA THR A 58 5.52 -10.25 -2.78
C THR A 58 4.93 -11.42 -3.56
N PHE A 59 4.17 -12.28 -2.88
CA PHE A 59 3.55 -13.48 -3.47
C PHE A 59 2.54 -13.14 -4.57
N THR A 60 1.98 -11.93 -4.51
CA THR A 60 0.93 -11.46 -5.42
C THR A 60 1.44 -10.42 -6.41
N GLU A 61 2.75 -10.14 -6.39
CA GLU A 61 3.38 -9.16 -7.25
C GLU A 61 3.33 -9.64 -8.71
N LEU A 62 2.86 -8.76 -9.59
CA LEU A 62 2.68 -9.05 -11.02
C LEU A 62 3.64 -8.21 -11.88
N GLY A 63 3.85 -6.94 -11.54
CA GLY A 63 4.58 -6.02 -12.41
C GLY A 63 6.04 -6.40 -12.55
N THR A 64 6.72 -6.64 -11.43
CA THR A 64 8.14 -7.00 -11.42
C THR A 64 8.44 -8.25 -12.28
N PRO A 65 7.86 -9.44 -12.03
CA PRO A 65 8.19 -10.62 -12.82
C PRO A 65 7.82 -10.45 -14.30
N LEU A 66 6.75 -9.72 -14.61
CA LEU A 66 6.34 -9.48 -15.99
C LEU A 66 7.34 -8.60 -16.77
N VAL A 67 7.93 -7.59 -16.13
CA VAL A 67 8.97 -6.73 -16.75
C VAL A 67 10.28 -7.50 -16.96
N PHE A 68 10.61 -8.43 -16.06
CA PHE A 68 11.79 -9.28 -16.18
C PHE A 68 11.56 -10.55 -17.02
N ASP A 69 10.40 -10.66 -17.69
CA ASP A 69 9.99 -11.80 -18.50
C ASP A 69 10.10 -13.15 -17.76
N TYR A 70 9.76 -13.13 -16.46
CA TYR A 70 9.75 -14.31 -15.61
C TYR A 70 8.33 -14.88 -15.51
N ASP A 71 8.07 -15.94 -16.27
CA ASP A 71 6.76 -16.55 -16.46
C ASP A 71 6.40 -17.61 -15.40
N ARG A 72 7.40 -18.21 -14.74
CA ARG A 72 7.23 -19.29 -13.74
C ARG A 72 6.83 -18.79 -12.35
N VAL A 73 5.90 -17.83 -12.29
CA VAL A 73 5.27 -17.38 -11.04
C VAL A 73 3.74 -17.39 -11.19
N THR A 74 3.06 -17.74 -10.11
CA THR A 74 1.60 -17.90 -10.08
C THR A 74 0.87 -16.65 -10.59
N SER A 75 1.33 -15.46 -10.24
CA SER A 75 0.75 -14.18 -10.68
C SER A 75 0.78 -14.00 -12.20
N VAL A 76 1.92 -14.29 -12.83
CA VAL A 76 2.09 -14.18 -14.29
C VAL A 76 1.35 -15.30 -15.02
N GLN A 77 1.35 -16.53 -14.50
CA GLN A 77 0.57 -17.64 -15.08
C GLN A 77 -0.93 -17.34 -15.09
N ILE A 78 -1.45 -16.76 -13.99
CA ILE A 78 -2.83 -16.27 -13.92
C ILE A 78 -3.06 -15.20 -15.01
N TYR A 79 -2.19 -14.20 -15.12
CA TYR A 79 -2.31 -13.12 -16.10
C TYR A 79 -2.29 -13.62 -17.56
N HIS A 80 -1.34 -14.49 -17.91
CA HIS A 80 -1.23 -15.04 -19.26
C HIS A 80 -2.37 -15.98 -19.61
N GLY A 81 -2.76 -16.86 -18.69
CA GLY A 81 -3.85 -17.81 -18.96
C GLY A 81 -5.22 -17.15 -19.14
N LEU A 82 -5.39 -15.87 -18.76
CA LEU A 82 -6.59 -15.09 -19.07
C LEU A 82 -6.63 -14.63 -20.53
N LYS A 83 -5.47 -14.42 -21.15
CA LYS A 83 -5.37 -14.05 -22.57
C LYS A 83 -5.70 -15.23 -23.48
N ASP A 84 -5.69 -16.46 -22.95
CA ASP A 84 -6.10 -17.65 -23.69
C ASP A 84 -7.61 -17.65 -23.95
N LEU A 85 -7.99 -17.57 -25.22
CA LEU A 85 -9.37 -17.48 -25.73
C LEU A 85 -10.24 -18.73 -25.45
N GLY A 86 -9.68 -19.79 -24.88
CA GLY A 86 -10.27 -21.14 -24.83
C GLY A 86 -11.13 -21.47 -23.60
N GLY A 87 -11.45 -20.51 -22.72
CA GLY A 87 -12.22 -20.81 -21.49
C GLY A 87 -11.46 -21.71 -20.52
N ASN A 88 -10.13 -21.63 -20.51
CA ASN A 88 -9.26 -22.45 -19.69
C ASN A 88 -9.60 -22.26 -18.19
N PRO A 89 -9.96 -23.33 -17.44
CA PRO A 89 -10.26 -23.21 -16.00
C PRO A 89 -9.00 -23.02 -15.14
N PHE A 90 -7.81 -23.23 -15.70
CA PHE A 90 -6.54 -23.21 -14.99
C PHE A 90 -6.25 -21.89 -14.24
N PRO A 91 -6.44 -20.68 -14.82
CA PRO A 91 -6.22 -19.43 -14.11
C PRO A 91 -7.13 -19.28 -12.89
N PHE A 92 -8.38 -19.74 -12.99
CA PHE A 92 -9.33 -19.70 -11.87
C PHE A 92 -8.91 -20.63 -10.73
N ALA A 93 -8.38 -21.82 -11.05
CA ALA A 93 -7.82 -22.73 -10.07
C ALA A 93 -6.59 -22.14 -9.36
N LEU A 94 -5.68 -21.50 -10.12
CA LEU A 94 -4.52 -20.81 -9.54
C LEU A 94 -4.93 -19.64 -8.63
N VAL A 95 -5.94 -18.86 -9.02
CA VAL A 95 -6.52 -17.80 -8.17
C VAL A 95 -7.06 -18.38 -6.86
N ALA A 96 -7.77 -19.50 -6.91
CA ALA A 96 -8.29 -20.17 -5.72
C ALA A 96 -7.17 -20.69 -4.80
N VAL A 97 -6.14 -21.33 -5.37
CA VAL A 97 -4.96 -21.79 -4.63
C VAL A 97 -4.21 -20.60 -4.01
N MET A 98 -4.00 -19.54 -4.78
CA MET A 98 -3.33 -18.32 -4.33
C MET A 98 -4.09 -17.68 -3.16
N LEU A 99 -5.42 -17.57 -3.26
CA LEU A 99 -6.27 -17.09 -2.18
C LEU A 99 -6.19 -17.99 -0.94
N LEU A 100 -6.26 -19.31 -1.12
CA LEU A 100 -6.18 -20.27 -0.01
C LEU A 100 -4.84 -20.17 0.72
N CYS A 101 -3.74 -20.08 -0.02
CA CYS A 101 -2.41 -19.86 0.55
C CYS A 101 -2.31 -18.53 1.31
N SER A 102 -2.79 -17.42 0.73
CA SER A 102 -2.78 -16.11 1.39
C SER A 102 -3.64 -16.09 2.66
N VAL A 103 -4.84 -16.66 2.63
CA VAL A 103 -5.73 -16.76 3.78
C VAL A 103 -5.15 -17.67 4.85
N ALA A 104 -4.58 -18.83 4.48
CA ALA A 104 -3.94 -19.74 5.42
C ALA A 104 -2.76 -19.05 6.13
N LEU A 105 -1.89 -18.35 5.40
CA LEU A 105 -0.76 -17.63 5.98
C LEU A 105 -1.20 -16.49 6.90
N TYR A 106 -2.21 -15.72 6.49
CA TYR A 106 -2.79 -14.70 7.34
C TYR A 106 -3.40 -15.30 8.63
N ALA A 107 -4.15 -16.40 8.50
CA ALA A 107 -4.76 -17.09 9.63
C ALA A 107 -3.70 -17.67 10.59
N VAL A 108 -2.64 -18.29 10.07
CA VAL A 108 -1.50 -18.79 10.85
C VAL A 108 -0.84 -17.64 11.60
N GLY A 109 -0.58 -16.51 10.93
CA GLY A 109 -0.02 -15.33 11.59
C GLY A 109 -0.91 -14.78 12.70
N LYS A 110 -2.22 -14.73 12.46
CA LYS A 110 -3.19 -14.29 13.47
C LYS A 110 -3.31 -15.26 14.64
N LEU A 111 -3.30 -16.58 14.41
CA LEU A 111 -3.47 -17.60 15.45
C LEU A 111 -2.24 -17.74 16.35
N LEU A 112 -1.05 -17.74 15.76
CA LEU A 112 0.20 -17.90 16.50
C LEU A 112 0.54 -16.67 17.35
N PHE A 113 0.21 -15.46 16.87
CA PHE A 113 0.72 -14.21 17.45
C PHE A 113 -0.37 -13.21 17.88
N GLY A 114 -1.61 -13.36 17.42
CA GLY A 114 -2.74 -12.51 17.85
C GLY A 114 -3.14 -12.69 19.32
N ARG A 115 -2.73 -13.80 19.96
CA ARG A 115 -2.97 -14.06 21.39
C ARG A 115 -1.96 -13.37 22.30
N SER A 116 -0.79 -12.96 21.79
CA SER A 116 0.27 -12.33 22.61
C SER A 116 0.06 -10.83 22.86
N SER A 117 -1.08 -10.26 22.47
CA SER A 117 -1.44 -8.87 22.76
C SER A 117 -1.46 -8.56 24.27
N HIS A 118 -1.56 -9.57 25.13
CA HIS A 118 -1.48 -9.40 26.59
C HIS A 118 -0.06 -9.10 27.10
N ALA A 119 1.00 -9.40 26.31
CA ALA A 119 2.38 -9.05 26.68
C ALA A 119 2.77 -7.60 26.25
N MET A 120 2.00 -6.97 25.35
CA MET A 120 2.18 -5.58 24.93
C MET A 120 1.33 -4.58 25.75
N MET A 121 0.85 -4.99 26.93
CA MET A 121 0.03 -4.14 27.79
C MET A 121 0.87 -3.23 28.71
N ALA A 122 2.17 -3.45 28.81
CA ALA A 122 3.09 -2.43 29.30
C ALA A 122 3.35 -1.46 28.14
N ARG A 123 2.44 -0.51 27.90
CA ARG A 123 2.81 0.70 27.15
C ARG A 123 4.05 1.26 27.83
N ALA A 124 5.15 1.39 27.10
CA ALA A 124 6.34 2.05 27.60
C ALA A 124 5.93 3.41 28.20
N THR A 125 5.98 3.53 29.51
CA THR A 125 5.65 4.77 30.23
C THR A 125 6.78 5.80 30.07
N ALA A 126 7.97 5.32 29.68
CA ALA A 126 9.12 6.12 29.31
C ALA A 126 9.63 5.71 27.92
N THR A 127 9.90 6.70 27.07
CA THR A 127 10.70 6.47 25.86
C THR A 127 12.17 6.38 26.26
N GLY A 128 12.84 5.28 25.92
CA GLY A 128 14.30 5.18 26.06
C GLY A 128 14.97 6.34 25.33
N GLY A 129 15.78 7.12 26.04
CA GLY A 129 16.45 8.29 25.46
C GLY A 129 17.41 7.91 24.33
N ALA A 130 17.56 8.79 23.35
CA ALA A 130 18.56 8.61 22.29
C ALA A 130 19.96 8.54 22.91
N ARG A 131 20.66 7.42 22.70
CA ARG A 131 22.02 7.23 23.20
C ARG A 131 23.03 7.71 22.16
N ALA A 132 23.88 8.65 22.55
CA ALA A 132 24.99 9.05 21.70
C ALA A 132 25.95 7.87 21.50
N LEU A 133 26.19 7.51 20.24
CA LEU A 133 27.18 6.50 19.85
C LEU A 133 28.55 7.17 19.70
N PRO A 134 29.65 6.47 20.02
CA PRO A 134 30.99 6.92 19.64
C PRO A 134 31.07 7.23 18.14
N PRO A 135 31.85 8.23 17.70
CA PRO A 135 31.83 8.72 16.31
C PRO A 135 32.00 7.61 15.26
N ILE A 136 32.93 6.68 15.49
CA ILE A 136 33.19 5.55 14.59
C ILE A 136 31.98 4.61 14.50
N ARG A 137 31.34 4.29 15.63
CA ARG A 137 30.15 3.43 15.65
C ARG A 137 28.95 4.12 15.01
N ALA A 138 28.80 5.42 15.23
CA ALA A 138 27.78 6.23 14.58
C ALA A 138 27.97 6.24 13.05
N TRP A 139 29.21 6.42 12.58
CA TRP A 139 29.53 6.40 11.15
C TRP A 139 29.29 5.02 10.54
N LEU A 140 29.71 3.93 11.18
CA LEU A 140 29.45 2.57 10.71
C LEU A 140 27.94 2.25 10.62
N CYS A 141 27.16 2.65 11.63
CA CYS A 141 25.72 2.49 11.59
C CYS A 141 25.10 3.29 10.44
N THR A 142 25.54 4.55 10.28
CA THR A 142 25.05 5.42 9.21
C THR A 142 25.42 4.86 7.84
N ALA A 143 26.65 4.38 7.64
CA ALA A 143 27.11 3.77 6.40
C ALA A 143 26.32 2.49 6.07
N LEU A 144 26.01 1.64 7.06
CA LEU A 144 25.20 0.45 6.85
C LEU A 144 23.78 0.81 6.38
N PHE A 145 23.09 1.71 7.08
CA PHE A 145 21.73 2.11 6.71
C PHE A 145 21.69 2.91 5.40
N ALA A 146 22.71 3.74 5.14
CA ALA A 146 22.89 4.42 3.86
C ALA A 146 23.11 3.41 2.73
N GLY A 147 23.91 2.37 2.95
CA GLY A 147 24.12 1.28 1.99
C GLY A 147 22.83 0.55 1.65
N VAL A 148 22.06 0.13 2.66
CA VAL A 148 20.74 -0.51 2.45
C VAL A 148 19.79 0.41 1.67
N THR A 149 19.76 1.70 2.02
CA THR A 149 18.93 2.71 1.33
C THR A 149 19.39 2.89 -0.12
N ALA A 150 20.70 2.98 -0.35
CA ALA A 150 21.28 3.11 -1.69
C ALA A 150 20.94 1.89 -2.56
N THR A 151 21.04 0.67 -2.03
CA THR A 151 20.62 -0.55 -2.73
C THR A 151 19.12 -0.55 -3.07
N ALA A 152 18.28 -0.06 -2.15
CA ALA A 152 16.84 0.04 -2.40
C ALA A 152 16.48 1.09 -3.46
N VAL A 153 17.25 2.18 -3.55
CA VAL A 153 17.04 3.27 -4.53
C VAL A 153 17.69 2.97 -5.88
N LEU A 154 18.67 2.08 -5.95
CA LEU A 154 19.45 1.78 -7.15
C LEU A 154 18.60 1.44 -8.40
N PRO A 155 17.53 0.61 -8.33
CA PRO A 155 16.71 0.34 -9.51
C PRO A 155 16.00 1.58 -10.04
N HIS A 156 15.59 2.50 -9.15
CA HIS A 156 14.97 3.77 -9.56
C HIS A 156 15.97 4.66 -10.31
N LEU A 157 17.24 4.70 -9.87
CA LEU A 157 18.30 5.39 -10.60
C LEU A 157 18.51 4.76 -11.98
N GLY A 158 18.46 3.43 -12.08
CA GLY A 158 18.51 2.74 -13.37
C GLY A 158 17.41 3.18 -14.32
N VAL A 159 16.15 3.20 -13.87
CA VAL A 159 15.01 3.68 -14.69
C VAL A 159 15.18 5.14 -15.10
N ILE A 160 15.64 6.00 -14.19
CA ILE A 160 15.92 7.40 -14.51
C ILE A 160 17.00 7.48 -15.59
N LEU A 161 18.13 6.78 -15.43
CA LEU A 161 19.20 6.79 -16.42
C LEU A 161 18.73 6.27 -17.79
N VAL A 162 17.93 5.19 -17.85
CA VAL A 162 17.32 4.71 -19.09
C VAL A 162 16.44 5.79 -19.71
N ALA A 163 15.60 6.48 -18.93
CA ALA A 163 14.73 7.54 -19.44
C ALA A 163 15.51 8.69 -20.11
N PHE A 164 16.71 9.01 -19.62
CA PHE A 164 17.59 10.03 -20.20
C PHE A 164 18.55 9.49 -21.26
N SER A 165 18.47 8.22 -21.67
CA SER A 165 19.43 7.64 -22.64
C SER A 165 18.82 7.49 -24.02
N PRO A 166 19.51 7.88 -25.11
CA PRO A 166 19.07 7.59 -26.47
C PRO A 166 19.24 6.10 -26.81
N ASP A 167 20.35 5.52 -26.38
CA ASP A 167 20.59 4.09 -26.32
C ASP A 167 21.44 3.79 -25.08
N TRP A 168 21.17 2.67 -24.41
CA TRP A 168 21.96 2.23 -23.28
C TRP A 168 21.97 0.70 -23.19
N TYR A 169 23.16 0.15 -23.40
CA TYR A 169 23.44 -1.27 -23.31
C TYR A 169 24.93 -1.54 -23.00
N GLY A 170 25.21 -2.53 -22.17
CA GLY A 170 26.57 -3.04 -21.93
C GLY A 170 27.53 -2.12 -21.17
N THR A 171 27.06 -0.99 -20.62
CA THR A 171 27.88 -0.05 -19.83
C THR A 171 27.24 0.26 -18.47
N VAL A 172 28.06 0.65 -17.49
CA VAL A 172 27.59 1.01 -16.12
C VAL A 172 26.76 2.29 -16.12
N LEU A 173 27.10 3.25 -16.98
CA LEU A 173 26.37 4.50 -17.16
C LEU A 173 26.07 4.73 -18.65
N PRO A 174 25.01 5.49 -18.99
CA PRO A 174 24.78 5.97 -20.35
C PRO A 174 25.96 6.79 -20.84
N ARG A 175 26.29 6.66 -22.13
CA ARG A 175 27.35 7.46 -22.75
C ARG A 175 26.86 8.85 -23.12
N ASP A 176 25.61 8.91 -23.58
CA ASP A 176 24.94 10.12 -24.06
C ASP A 176 23.64 10.31 -23.29
N LEU A 177 23.25 11.58 -23.11
CA LEU A 177 21.99 11.96 -22.46
C LEU A 177 21.08 12.69 -23.44
N THR A 178 19.78 12.44 -23.35
CA THR A 178 18.75 13.03 -24.20
C THR A 178 17.47 13.32 -23.41
N LEU A 179 16.69 14.28 -23.90
CA LEU A 179 15.33 14.55 -23.45
C LEU A 179 14.27 14.05 -24.43
N ALA A 180 14.68 13.54 -25.60
CA ALA A 180 13.77 13.14 -26.67
C ALA A 180 12.76 12.06 -26.21
N ASN A 181 13.17 11.15 -25.32
CA ASN A 181 12.27 10.13 -24.79
C ASN A 181 11.07 10.70 -24.04
N PHE A 182 11.23 11.85 -23.35
CA PHE A 182 10.13 12.51 -22.65
C PHE A 182 9.16 13.18 -23.62
N GLU A 183 9.68 13.79 -24.68
CA GLU A 183 8.88 14.39 -25.75
C GLU A 183 8.10 13.30 -26.51
N LEU A 184 8.78 12.23 -26.92
CA LEU A 184 8.16 11.08 -27.59
C LEU A 184 7.14 10.38 -26.70
N ALA A 185 7.44 10.19 -25.41
CA ALA A 185 6.50 9.60 -24.47
C ALA A 185 5.25 10.46 -24.31
N LEU A 186 5.38 11.79 -24.12
CA LEU A 186 4.23 12.68 -23.98
C LEU A 186 3.45 12.88 -25.28
N GLY A 187 4.12 12.79 -26.43
CA GLY A 187 3.52 12.82 -27.75
C GLY A 187 2.82 11.52 -28.16
N HIS A 188 3.02 10.43 -27.42
CA HIS A 188 2.40 9.13 -27.71
C HIS A 188 0.90 9.13 -27.37
N ASP A 189 0.06 8.64 -28.27
CA ASP A 189 -1.41 8.64 -28.16
C ASP A 189 -1.95 7.97 -26.88
N LEU A 190 -1.21 7.01 -26.33
CA LEU A 190 -1.56 6.32 -25.09
C LEU A 190 -1.30 7.13 -23.82
N THR A 191 -0.35 8.07 -23.82
CA THR A 191 0.22 8.61 -22.58
C THR A 191 -0.72 9.58 -21.89
N VAL A 192 -1.20 10.61 -22.58
CA VAL A 192 -2.07 11.64 -21.99
C VAL A 192 -3.40 11.04 -21.51
N PRO A 193 -4.10 10.21 -22.29
CA PRO A 193 -5.30 9.52 -21.81
C PRO A 193 -5.00 8.63 -20.60
N ALA A 194 -3.85 7.96 -20.56
CA ALA A 194 -3.52 7.08 -19.45
C ALA A 194 -3.23 7.81 -18.13
N ILE A 195 -2.55 8.97 -18.20
CA ILE A 195 -2.38 9.87 -17.04
C ILE A 195 -3.74 10.35 -16.55
N ALA A 196 -4.61 10.80 -17.47
CA ALA A 196 -5.95 11.27 -17.13
C ALA A 196 -6.81 10.16 -16.49
N ASN A 197 -6.76 8.94 -17.02
CA ASN A 197 -7.44 7.77 -16.47
C ASN A 197 -6.94 7.41 -15.07
N SER A 198 -5.62 7.38 -14.86
CA SER A 198 -5.04 7.14 -13.54
C SER A 198 -5.51 8.17 -12.51
N LEU A 199 -5.45 9.45 -12.85
CA LEU A 199 -5.94 10.53 -11.99
C LEU A 199 -7.43 10.37 -11.70
N ARG A 200 -8.24 10.11 -12.75
CA ARG A 200 -9.68 9.91 -12.62
C ARG A 200 -10.01 8.74 -11.69
N PHE A 201 -9.43 7.56 -11.93
CA PHE A 201 -9.73 6.36 -11.13
C PHE A 201 -9.24 6.52 -9.70
N ALA A 202 -8.02 7.02 -9.48
CA ALA A 202 -7.47 7.22 -8.14
C ALA A 202 -8.24 8.29 -7.35
N SER A 203 -8.64 9.40 -7.97
CA SER A 203 -9.43 10.44 -7.29
C SER A 203 -10.83 9.93 -6.94
N LEU A 204 -11.53 9.29 -7.87
CA LEU A 204 -12.88 8.78 -7.62
C LEU A 204 -12.88 7.66 -6.58
N SER A 205 -11.91 6.75 -6.63
CA SER A 205 -11.77 5.70 -5.61
C SER A 205 -11.47 6.29 -4.24
N THR A 206 -10.59 7.29 -4.16
CA THR A 206 -10.25 7.96 -2.89
C THR A 206 -11.44 8.69 -2.28
N LEU A 207 -12.26 9.36 -3.10
CA LEU A 207 -13.48 10.01 -2.63
C LEU A 207 -14.48 8.99 -2.09
N LEU A 208 -14.62 7.85 -2.78
CA LEU A 208 -15.45 6.74 -2.32
C LEU A 208 -14.92 6.16 -0.99
N ASP A 209 -13.60 5.98 -0.87
CA ASP A 209 -12.95 5.50 0.35
C ASP A 209 -13.09 6.48 1.51
N LEU A 210 -13.05 7.79 1.27
CA LEU A 210 -13.31 8.80 2.31
C LEU A 210 -14.74 8.71 2.82
N ALA A 211 -15.72 8.59 1.93
CA ALA A 211 -17.12 8.45 2.32
C ALA A 211 -17.38 7.15 3.10
N LEU A 212 -16.99 6.01 2.53
CA LEU A 212 -17.18 4.69 3.13
C LEU A 212 -16.32 4.51 4.39
N GLY A 213 -15.07 4.95 4.34
CA GLY A 213 -14.12 4.82 5.44
C GLY A 213 -14.51 5.60 6.67
N VAL A 214 -15.02 6.83 6.51
CA VAL A 214 -15.59 7.62 7.61
C VAL A 214 -16.83 6.94 8.19
N ALA A 215 -17.74 6.45 7.34
CA ALA A 215 -18.96 5.79 7.79
C ALA A 215 -18.65 4.50 8.58
N ILE A 216 -17.77 3.65 8.05
CA ILE A 216 -17.32 2.42 8.69
C ILE A 216 -16.62 2.73 10.01
N ALA A 217 -15.65 3.66 10.01
CA ALA A 217 -14.93 4.05 11.21
C ALA A 217 -15.85 4.61 12.30
N TYR A 218 -16.85 5.41 11.92
CA TYR A 218 -17.87 5.90 12.85
C TYR A 218 -18.65 4.74 13.49
N VAL A 219 -19.12 3.76 12.71
CA VAL A 219 -19.80 2.58 13.25
C VAL A 219 -18.88 1.78 14.17
N VAL A 220 -17.64 1.55 13.76
CA VAL A 220 -16.67 0.75 14.53
C VAL A 220 -16.30 1.40 15.86
N VAL A 221 -16.08 2.72 15.88
CA VAL A 221 -15.57 3.46 17.04
C VAL A 221 -16.67 4.05 17.91
N ARG A 222 -17.70 4.66 17.31
CA ARG A 222 -18.72 5.45 18.02
C ARG A 222 -20.01 4.68 18.32
N SER A 223 -20.26 3.55 17.65
CA SER A 223 -21.50 2.80 17.84
C SER A 223 -21.33 1.56 18.74
N ARG A 224 -22.44 1.12 19.34
CA ARG A 224 -22.54 -0.17 20.06
C ARG A 224 -23.29 -1.23 19.24
N LEU A 225 -23.41 -1.04 17.93
CA LEU A 225 -24.16 -1.95 17.06
C LEU A 225 -23.56 -3.35 17.08
N ALA A 226 -24.44 -4.36 17.17
CA ALA A 226 -24.04 -5.75 16.97
C ALA A 226 -23.47 -5.92 15.55
N GLY A 227 -22.33 -6.60 15.43
CA GLY A 227 -21.64 -6.78 14.14
C GLY A 227 -20.60 -5.73 13.78
N ARG A 228 -20.37 -4.68 14.61
CA ARG A 228 -19.32 -3.67 14.33
C ARG A 228 -17.92 -4.26 14.12
N GLN A 229 -17.59 -5.35 14.82
CA GLN A 229 -16.31 -6.06 14.65
C GLN A 229 -16.25 -6.85 13.33
N ALA A 230 -17.38 -7.38 12.87
CA ALA A 230 -17.46 -8.02 11.57
C ALA A 230 -17.29 -6.98 10.45
N LEU A 231 -17.91 -5.80 10.59
CA LEU A 231 -17.71 -4.69 9.67
C LEU A 231 -16.24 -4.25 9.63
N ASP A 232 -15.59 -4.10 10.78
CA ASP A 232 -14.16 -3.79 10.86
C ASP A 232 -13.30 -4.84 10.14
N PHE A 233 -13.58 -6.12 10.41
CA PHE A 233 -12.88 -7.22 9.76
C PHE A 233 -13.07 -7.23 8.24
N LEU A 234 -14.31 -7.05 7.75
CA LEU A 234 -14.60 -6.99 6.32
C LEU A 234 -13.92 -5.80 5.65
N ALA A 235 -13.85 -4.65 6.32
CA ALA A 235 -13.17 -3.47 5.81
C ALA A 235 -11.65 -3.64 5.74
N MET A 236 -11.06 -4.50 6.58
CA MET A 236 -9.62 -4.81 6.59
C MET A 236 -9.25 -6.00 5.71
N LEU A 237 -10.21 -6.85 5.35
CA LEU A 237 -10.03 -8.06 4.54
C LEU A 237 -9.20 -7.81 3.26
N PRO A 238 -9.38 -6.69 2.52
CA PRO A 238 -8.64 -6.46 1.28
C PRO A 238 -7.11 -6.38 1.45
N LEU A 239 -6.58 -6.13 2.66
CA LEU A 239 -5.14 -6.15 2.90
C LEU A 239 -4.54 -7.56 2.81
N ALA A 240 -5.36 -8.59 3.06
CA ALA A 240 -4.95 -9.99 3.02
C ALA A 240 -5.26 -10.66 1.68
N VAL A 241 -6.19 -10.09 0.89
CA VAL A 241 -6.59 -10.64 -0.40
C VAL A 241 -5.66 -10.12 -1.50
N PRO A 242 -5.06 -11.01 -2.31
CA PRO A 242 -4.27 -10.62 -3.47
C PRO A 242 -5.04 -9.70 -4.44
N GLY A 243 -4.38 -8.65 -4.96
CA GLY A 243 -4.99 -7.75 -5.95
C GLY A 243 -5.46 -8.49 -7.21
N LEU A 244 -4.62 -9.41 -7.71
CA LEU A 244 -4.99 -10.31 -8.82
C LEU A 244 -6.25 -11.14 -8.51
N VAL A 245 -6.42 -11.63 -7.29
CA VAL A 245 -7.63 -12.40 -6.92
C VAL A 245 -8.87 -11.52 -6.97
N LEU A 246 -8.79 -10.27 -6.47
CA LEU A 246 -9.88 -9.30 -6.57
C LEU A 246 -10.24 -9.01 -8.03
N ALA A 247 -9.25 -8.67 -8.85
CA ALA A 247 -9.45 -8.36 -10.26
C ALA A 247 -10.13 -9.53 -11.02
N PHE A 248 -9.68 -10.76 -10.78
CA PHE A 248 -10.29 -11.95 -11.36
C PHE A 248 -11.71 -12.21 -10.85
N GLY A 249 -11.96 -11.98 -9.56
CA GLY A 249 -13.30 -12.08 -8.99
C GLY A 249 -14.28 -11.11 -9.67
N TYR A 250 -13.85 -9.85 -9.87
CA TYR A 250 -14.64 -8.85 -10.58
C TYR A 250 -14.87 -9.22 -12.05
N LEU A 251 -13.85 -9.72 -12.74
CA LEU A 251 -14.01 -10.18 -14.12
C LEU A 251 -14.98 -11.35 -14.21
N ALA A 252 -14.84 -12.35 -13.33
CA ALA A 252 -15.68 -13.55 -13.31
C ALA A 252 -17.15 -13.23 -13.00
N MET A 253 -17.42 -12.32 -12.06
CA MET A 253 -18.79 -11.95 -11.71
C MET A 253 -19.49 -11.11 -12.79
N ALA A 254 -18.71 -10.37 -13.59
CA ALA A 254 -19.20 -9.42 -14.58
C ALA A 254 -19.30 -9.99 -16.01
N GLN A 255 -19.03 -11.29 -16.20
CA GLN A 255 -19.20 -11.93 -17.51
C GLN A 255 -20.66 -11.94 -17.97
N ASP A 256 -20.87 -12.00 -19.29
CA ASP A 256 -22.21 -12.09 -19.87
C ASP A 256 -22.96 -13.34 -19.35
N GLY A 257 -24.26 -13.19 -19.06
CA GLY A 257 -25.08 -14.23 -18.45
C GLY A 257 -24.97 -14.33 -16.91
N ARG A 258 -24.11 -13.53 -16.27
CA ARG A 258 -24.04 -13.41 -14.80
C ARG A 258 -24.86 -12.21 -14.30
N PHE A 259 -25.14 -12.21 -13.00
CA PHE A 259 -25.92 -11.14 -12.35
C PHE A 259 -25.31 -9.74 -12.54
N PHE A 260 -23.98 -9.64 -12.58
CA PHE A 260 -23.28 -8.36 -12.76
C PHE A 260 -22.81 -8.11 -14.19
N ALA A 261 -23.43 -8.74 -15.20
CA ALA A 261 -23.06 -8.55 -16.62
C ALA A 261 -23.15 -7.08 -17.10
N PHE A 262 -23.92 -6.23 -16.42
CA PHE A 262 -23.96 -4.79 -16.70
C PHE A 262 -22.64 -4.05 -16.36
N LEU A 263 -21.77 -4.67 -15.55
CA LEU A 263 -20.43 -4.17 -15.21
C LEU A 263 -19.33 -4.79 -16.07
N ASN A 264 -19.66 -5.50 -17.16
CA ASN A 264 -18.69 -6.24 -17.95
C ASN A 264 -17.54 -5.33 -18.44
N PRO A 265 -16.28 -5.57 -18.02
CA PRO A 265 -15.14 -4.70 -18.34
C PRO A 265 -14.79 -4.68 -19.83
N THR A 266 -15.27 -5.66 -20.60
CA THR A 266 -15.16 -5.65 -22.08
C THR A 266 -15.97 -4.50 -22.71
N ARG A 267 -17.02 -4.03 -22.03
CA ARG A 267 -17.87 -2.92 -22.49
C ARG A 267 -17.30 -1.59 -21.99
N ASP A 268 -17.32 -1.40 -20.68
CA ASP A 268 -16.77 -0.24 -19.96
C ASP A 268 -16.25 -0.68 -18.58
N PRO A 269 -14.92 -0.66 -18.35
CA PRO A 269 -14.33 -1.08 -17.08
C PRO A 269 -14.32 0.01 -16.00
N THR A 270 -14.78 1.23 -16.29
CA THR A 270 -14.62 2.41 -15.42
C THR A 270 -15.14 2.18 -14.00
N ILE A 271 -16.36 1.66 -13.88
CA ILE A 271 -16.99 1.44 -12.57
C ILE A 271 -16.24 0.36 -11.80
N LEU A 272 -15.90 -0.76 -12.46
CA LEU A 272 -15.15 -1.83 -11.83
C LEU A 272 -13.76 -1.40 -11.38
N LEU A 273 -13.06 -0.57 -12.17
CA LEU A 273 -11.75 -0.04 -11.79
C LEU A 273 -11.86 0.84 -10.53
N ILE A 274 -12.84 1.76 -10.48
CA ILE A 274 -13.06 2.61 -9.30
C ILE A 274 -13.38 1.78 -8.06
N VAL A 275 -14.26 0.77 -8.20
CA VAL A 275 -14.63 -0.12 -7.09
C VAL A 275 -13.46 -0.99 -6.66
N ALA A 276 -12.72 -1.58 -7.59
CA ALA A 276 -11.55 -2.42 -7.29
C ALA A 276 -10.48 -1.62 -6.54
N TYR A 277 -10.17 -0.41 -7.03
CA TYR A 277 -9.22 0.48 -6.37
C TYR A 277 -9.70 0.87 -4.99
N SER A 278 -10.97 1.25 -4.85
CA SER A 278 -11.58 1.62 -3.57
C SER A 278 -11.49 0.46 -2.57
N VAL A 279 -11.96 -0.74 -2.93
CA VAL A 279 -11.89 -1.91 -2.03
C VAL A 279 -10.46 -2.18 -1.58
N ARG A 280 -9.47 -2.02 -2.47
CA ARG A 280 -8.05 -2.26 -2.13
C ARG A 280 -7.44 -1.18 -1.24
N ARG A 281 -7.99 0.04 -1.23
CA ARG A 281 -7.45 1.21 -0.49
C ARG A 281 -8.31 1.66 0.70
N LEU A 282 -9.54 1.19 0.79
CA LEU A 282 -10.47 1.40 1.91
C LEU A 282 -9.83 1.17 3.30
N PRO A 283 -9.02 0.12 3.54
CA PRO A 283 -8.43 -0.12 4.86
C PRO A 283 -7.61 1.07 5.39
N TYR A 284 -6.88 1.76 4.52
CA TYR A 284 -6.04 2.91 4.90
C TYR A 284 -6.88 4.06 5.43
N VAL A 285 -7.99 4.37 4.75
CA VAL A 285 -8.89 5.45 5.14
C VAL A 285 -9.68 5.08 6.40
N VAL A 286 -10.13 3.82 6.52
CA VAL A 286 -10.83 3.32 7.72
C VAL A 286 -9.93 3.42 8.96
N ARG A 287 -8.64 3.02 8.89
CA ARG A 287 -7.71 3.17 10.03
C ARG A 287 -7.41 4.62 10.36
N ALA A 288 -7.19 5.46 9.35
CA ALA A 288 -6.95 6.88 9.59
C ALA A 288 -8.17 7.57 10.23
N ALA A 289 -9.38 7.32 9.73
CA ALA A 289 -10.61 7.85 10.30
C ALA A 289 -10.86 7.32 11.72
N ALA A 290 -10.66 6.01 11.96
CA ALA A 290 -10.82 5.41 13.28
C ALA A 290 -9.89 6.05 14.31
N ALA A 291 -8.60 6.21 13.98
CA ALA A 291 -7.63 6.90 14.83
C ALA A 291 -8.07 8.33 15.16
N GLY A 292 -8.61 9.07 14.19
CA GLY A 292 -9.18 10.40 14.42
C GLY A 292 -10.36 10.40 15.39
N PHE A 293 -11.30 9.47 15.21
CA PHE A 293 -12.45 9.32 16.10
C PHE A 293 -12.06 8.90 17.52
N GLU A 294 -11.05 8.04 17.67
CA GLU A 294 -10.52 7.61 18.97
C GLU A 294 -9.79 8.74 19.71
N GLN A 295 -9.06 9.58 18.99
CA GLN A 295 -8.36 10.75 19.56
C GLN A 295 -9.31 11.88 19.95
N THR A 296 -10.45 12.00 19.27
CA THR A 296 -11.42 13.07 19.50
C THR A 296 -12.45 12.65 20.55
N SER A 297 -12.57 13.39 21.63
CA SER A 297 -13.55 13.09 22.69
C SER A 297 -14.99 13.03 22.15
N ALA A 298 -15.73 11.98 22.51
CA ALA A 298 -17.15 11.85 22.19
C ALA A 298 -18.01 12.95 22.85
N THR A 299 -17.52 13.56 23.94
CA THR A 299 -18.24 14.60 24.69
C THR A 299 -18.57 15.83 23.85
N LEU A 300 -17.79 16.12 22.80
CA LEU A 300 -18.08 17.22 21.87
C LEU A 300 -19.34 16.95 21.04
N GLU A 301 -19.55 15.69 20.64
CA GLU A 301 -20.75 15.26 19.91
C GLU A 301 -21.98 15.22 20.84
N GLU A 302 -21.80 14.77 22.08
CA GLU A 302 -22.85 14.73 23.11
C GLU A 302 -23.29 16.15 23.51
N ALA A 303 -22.35 17.08 23.70
CA ALA A 303 -22.66 18.49 23.99
C ALA A 303 -23.48 19.13 22.87
N ALA A 304 -23.11 18.87 21.61
CA ALA A 304 -23.87 19.36 20.46
C ALA A 304 -25.28 18.77 20.39
N GLN A 305 -25.42 17.48 20.70
CA GLN A 305 -26.72 16.81 20.75
C GLN A 305 -27.61 17.34 21.88
N ASN A 306 -27.04 17.64 23.05
CA ASN A 306 -27.74 18.30 24.16
C ASN A 306 -28.25 19.69 23.77
N LEU A 307 -27.53 20.41 22.90
CA LEU A 307 -27.96 21.69 22.33
C LEU A 307 -28.92 21.55 21.13
N GLY A 308 -29.41 20.34 20.84
CA GLY A 308 -30.41 20.06 19.81
C GLY A 308 -29.85 19.69 18.43
N ALA A 309 -28.53 19.50 18.28
CA ALA A 309 -27.98 19.02 17.02
C ALA A 309 -28.31 17.53 16.78
N ARG A 310 -28.71 17.18 15.56
CA ARG A 310 -28.85 15.77 15.15
C ARG A 310 -27.47 15.07 15.15
N PRO A 311 -27.38 13.75 15.43
CA PRO A 311 -26.10 13.03 15.48
C PRO A 311 -25.22 13.22 14.23
N VAL A 312 -25.81 13.08 13.03
CA VAL A 312 -25.10 13.31 11.76
C VAL A 312 -24.58 14.74 11.64
N ARG A 313 -25.36 15.72 12.11
CA ARG A 313 -24.96 17.13 12.08
C ARG A 313 -23.82 17.42 13.06
N ALA A 314 -23.82 16.79 14.24
CA ALA A 314 -22.73 16.88 15.20
C ALA A 314 -21.44 16.32 14.61
N VAL A 315 -21.49 15.12 14.02
CA VAL A 315 -20.33 14.51 13.36
C VAL A 315 -19.81 15.39 12.23
N VAL A 316 -20.68 15.81 11.32
CA VAL A 316 -20.26 16.57 10.12
C VAL A 316 -19.70 17.95 10.46
N ARG A 317 -20.29 18.67 11.43
CA ARG A 317 -19.88 20.04 11.75
C ARG A 317 -18.82 20.16 12.83
N ILE A 318 -18.63 19.14 13.67
CA ILE A 318 -17.71 19.20 14.81
C ILE A 318 -16.61 18.17 14.63
N THR A 319 -16.96 16.89 14.56
CA THR A 319 -15.95 15.82 14.54
C THR A 319 -15.16 15.78 13.23
N LEU A 320 -15.81 15.85 12.07
CA LEU A 320 -15.11 15.77 10.77
C LEU A 320 -14.05 16.87 10.59
N PRO A 321 -14.31 18.15 10.92
CA PRO A 321 -13.27 19.19 10.92
C PRO A 321 -12.11 18.90 11.87
N LEU A 322 -12.38 18.34 13.06
CA LEU A 322 -11.35 18.00 14.05
C LEU A 322 -10.46 16.84 13.58
N ILE A 323 -11.04 15.87 12.88
CA ILE A 323 -10.29 14.71 12.35
C ILE A 323 -9.79 14.93 10.91
N ALA A 324 -9.97 16.12 10.34
CA ALA A 324 -9.64 16.41 8.94
C ALA A 324 -8.19 16.08 8.58
N ALA A 325 -7.23 16.32 9.49
CA ALA A 325 -5.83 15.96 9.26
C ALA A 325 -5.64 14.44 9.09
N ASN A 326 -6.36 13.62 9.85
CA ASN A 326 -6.34 12.17 9.71
C ASN A 326 -6.98 11.73 8.38
N LEU A 327 -8.10 12.36 7.99
CA LEU A 327 -8.77 12.07 6.72
C LEU A 327 -7.91 12.45 5.51
N ILE A 328 -7.26 13.61 5.54
CA ILE A 328 -6.32 14.05 4.51
C ILE A 328 -5.16 13.06 4.39
N ALA A 329 -4.60 12.62 5.53
CA ALA A 329 -3.53 11.63 5.54
C ALA A 329 -3.95 10.29 4.92
N GLY A 330 -5.09 9.74 5.37
CA GLY A 330 -5.62 8.47 4.86
C GLY A 330 -6.00 8.56 3.39
N GLY A 331 -6.64 9.66 2.98
CA GLY A 331 -7.05 9.91 1.60
C GLY A 331 -5.86 10.06 0.65
N LEU A 332 -4.82 10.82 1.03
CA LEU A 332 -3.61 10.95 0.22
C LEU A 332 -2.86 9.62 0.11
N LEU A 333 -2.84 8.79 1.16
CA LEU A 333 -2.25 7.46 1.11
C LEU A 333 -3.03 6.53 0.18
N ALA A 334 -4.37 6.55 0.26
CA ALA A 334 -5.25 5.80 -0.62
C ALA A 334 -5.05 6.23 -2.09
N PHE A 335 -5.02 7.54 -2.35
CA PHE A 335 -4.78 8.12 -3.67
C PHE A 335 -3.41 7.71 -4.23
N ALA A 336 -2.34 7.88 -3.45
CA ALA A 336 -0.98 7.56 -3.87
C ALA A 336 -0.85 6.07 -4.24
N PHE A 337 -1.43 5.16 -3.44
CA PHE A 337 -1.40 3.74 -3.76
C PHE A 337 -2.36 3.35 -4.89
N ALA A 338 -3.47 4.07 -5.08
CA ALA A 338 -4.37 3.86 -6.22
C ALA A 338 -3.71 4.28 -7.55
N MET A 339 -2.91 5.35 -7.55
CA MET A 339 -2.10 5.76 -8.71
C MET A 339 -1.09 4.70 -9.16
N LEU A 340 -0.61 3.88 -8.22
CA LEU A 340 0.38 2.81 -8.45
C LEU A 340 -0.27 1.42 -8.53
N GLU A 341 -1.58 1.34 -8.72
CA GLU A 341 -2.26 0.07 -8.89
C GLU A 341 -1.83 -0.55 -10.23
N VAL A 342 -1.37 -1.81 -10.20
CA VAL A 342 -0.96 -2.58 -11.39
C VAL A 342 -1.89 -3.78 -11.64
N SER A 343 -2.28 -4.54 -10.61
CA SER A 343 -2.98 -5.81 -10.78
C SER A 343 -4.40 -5.64 -11.33
N ASP A 344 -5.20 -4.78 -10.73
CA ASP A 344 -6.57 -4.48 -11.18
C ASP A 344 -6.54 -3.81 -12.55
N SER A 345 -5.59 -2.90 -12.75
CA SER A 345 -5.35 -2.18 -14.00
C SER A 345 -5.11 -3.10 -15.19
N LEU A 346 -4.18 -4.06 -15.05
CA LEU A 346 -3.78 -4.93 -16.15
C LEU A 346 -4.92 -5.88 -16.58
N ILE A 347 -5.72 -6.32 -15.61
CA ILE A 347 -6.81 -7.30 -15.84
C ILE A 347 -8.11 -6.62 -16.32
N LEU A 348 -8.53 -5.53 -15.67
CA LEU A 348 -9.84 -4.92 -15.92
C LEU A 348 -9.82 -3.92 -17.07
N ALA A 349 -8.74 -3.16 -17.27
CA ALA A 349 -8.68 -2.15 -18.34
C ALA A 349 -8.40 -2.83 -19.70
N GLN A 350 -9.40 -3.40 -20.36
CA GLN A 350 -9.20 -4.24 -21.54
C GLN A 350 -9.10 -3.48 -22.87
N LYS A 351 -9.46 -2.19 -22.91
CA LYS A 351 -9.35 -1.34 -24.11
C LYS A 351 -8.40 -0.17 -23.84
N GLN A 352 -7.62 0.19 -24.86
CA GLN A 352 -6.61 1.25 -24.79
C GLN A 352 -7.14 2.58 -24.23
N VAL A 353 -8.36 2.98 -24.59
CA VAL A 353 -8.99 4.22 -24.10
C VAL A 353 -9.15 4.29 -22.57
N TYR A 354 -9.16 3.14 -21.89
CA TYR A 354 -9.29 3.04 -20.44
C TYR A 354 -7.99 2.67 -19.73
N TYR A 355 -6.87 2.58 -20.44
CA TYR A 355 -5.60 2.20 -19.82
C TYR A 355 -5.20 3.25 -18.78
N PRO A 356 -4.92 2.87 -17.53
CA PRO A 356 -4.21 3.74 -16.59
C PRO A 356 -2.71 3.77 -16.93
N ILE A 357 -1.98 4.72 -16.34
CA ILE A 357 -0.55 4.94 -16.58
C ILE A 357 0.28 3.67 -16.38
N THR A 358 -0.06 2.84 -15.39
CA THR A 358 0.65 1.58 -15.09
C THR A 358 0.52 0.55 -16.20
N LYS A 359 -0.66 0.46 -16.83
CA LYS A 359 -0.87 -0.38 -18.01
C LYS A 359 -0.20 0.19 -19.25
N ALA A 360 -0.28 1.51 -19.44
CA ALA A 360 0.39 2.18 -20.56
C ALA A 360 1.92 2.00 -20.51
N ILE A 361 2.53 2.07 -19.32
CA ILE A 361 3.98 1.79 -19.15
C ILE A 361 4.33 0.38 -19.62
N LEU A 362 3.52 -0.63 -19.26
CA LEU A 362 3.75 -2.01 -19.71
C LEU A 362 3.63 -2.15 -21.23
N GLU A 363 2.59 -1.56 -21.82
CA GLU A 363 2.34 -1.63 -23.27
C GLU A 363 3.45 -0.94 -24.06
N LEU A 364 3.91 0.23 -23.59
CA LEU A 364 5.06 0.92 -24.17
C LEU A 364 6.35 0.10 -24.00
N PHE A 365 6.55 -0.55 -22.85
CA PHE A 365 7.73 -1.38 -22.61
C PHE A 365 7.80 -2.59 -23.54
N GLN A 366 6.64 -3.11 -23.96
CA GLN A 366 6.54 -4.25 -24.89
C GLN A 366 6.72 -3.86 -26.36
N LEU A 367 6.79 -2.56 -26.69
CA LEU A 367 7.13 -2.12 -28.05
C LEU A 367 8.57 -2.51 -28.39
N LEU A 368 8.77 -3.06 -29.59
CA LEU A 368 10.11 -3.36 -30.11
C LEU A 368 10.91 -2.08 -30.33
N GLY A 369 12.23 -2.17 -30.12
CA GLY A 369 13.15 -1.04 -30.27
C GLY A 369 13.12 -0.13 -29.06
N ASP A 370 12.59 1.09 -29.21
CA ASP A 370 12.74 2.17 -28.24
C ASP A 370 11.74 2.12 -27.06
N GLY A 371 10.87 1.10 -27.03
CA GLY A 371 9.79 0.96 -26.05
C GLY A 371 10.23 1.10 -24.58
N LYS A 372 11.37 0.50 -24.22
CA LYS A 372 11.93 0.58 -22.86
C LYS A 372 12.31 2.01 -22.44
N PHE A 373 12.73 2.86 -23.38
CA PHE A 373 13.11 4.25 -23.10
C PHE A 373 11.88 5.12 -22.88
N LEU A 374 10.85 4.97 -23.74
CA LEU A 374 9.55 5.64 -23.59
C LEU A 374 8.85 5.23 -22.29
N ALA A 375 8.81 3.93 -22.00
CA ALA A 375 8.23 3.40 -20.77
C ALA A 375 8.97 3.92 -19.53
N SER A 376 10.30 4.02 -19.58
CA SER A 376 11.10 4.58 -18.49
C SER A 376 10.85 6.07 -18.31
N ALA A 377 10.72 6.86 -19.39
CA ALA A 377 10.38 8.27 -19.32
C ALA A 377 9.00 8.51 -18.68
N LEU A 378 8.00 7.71 -19.06
CA LEU A 378 6.68 7.73 -18.43
C LEU A 378 6.74 7.28 -16.96
N GLY A 379 7.59 6.29 -16.65
CA GLY A 379 7.88 5.85 -15.29
C GLY A 379 8.49 6.96 -14.42
N VAL A 380 9.39 7.79 -14.98
CA VAL A 380 9.95 8.95 -14.28
C VAL A 380 8.88 9.99 -13.99
N TRP A 381 7.97 10.26 -14.92
CA TRP A 381 6.80 11.11 -14.65
C TRP A 381 5.93 10.55 -13.51
N ALA A 382 5.64 9.25 -13.54
CA ALA A 382 4.89 8.59 -12.47
C ALA A 382 5.59 8.73 -11.11
N MET A 383 6.91 8.53 -11.06
CA MET A 383 7.72 8.73 -9.86
C MET A 383 7.70 10.17 -9.38
N LEU A 384 7.76 11.16 -10.29
CA LEU A 384 7.67 12.57 -9.95
C LEU A 384 6.30 12.91 -9.36
N PHE A 385 5.20 12.46 -9.99
CA PHE A 385 3.84 12.68 -9.48
C PHE A 385 3.66 12.08 -8.08
N LEU A 386 4.15 10.85 -7.87
CA LEU A 386 4.14 10.22 -6.56
C LEU A 386 4.98 11.00 -5.54
N GLY A 387 6.18 11.42 -5.93
CA GLY A 387 7.09 12.20 -5.10
C GLY A 387 6.47 13.53 -4.66
N VAL A 388 5.83 14.26 -5.58
CA VAL A 388 5.08 15.49 -5.29
C VAL A 388 3.91 15.22 -4.35
N THR A 389 3.18 14.12 -4.56
CA THR A 389 2.06 13.74 -3.68
C THR A 389 2.53 13.43 -2.26
N ILE A 390 3.62 12.67 -2.10
CA ILE A 390 4.20 12.33 -0.79
C ILE A 390 4.86 13.55 -0.13
N ALA A 391 5.50 14.43 -0.91
CA ALA A 391 6.06 15.68 -0.39
C ALA A 391 4.93 16.61 0.09
N GLY A 392 3.85 16.74 -0.68
CA GLY A 392 2.65 17.47 -0.28
C GLY A 392 2.05 16.93 1.00
N LEU A 393 1.94 15.60 1.12
CA LEU A 393 1.52 14.92 2.35
C LEU A 393 2.43 15.28 3.54
N SER A 394 3.75 15.27 3.34
CA SER A 394 4.74 15.59 4.38
C SER A 394 4.65 17.05 4.84
N VAL A 395 4.40 17.98 3.92
CA VAL A 395 4.21 19.41 4.23
C VAL A 395 2.89 19.64 4.97
N LEU A 396 1.79 19.05 4.49
CA LEU A 396 0.46 19.22 5.09
C LEU A 396 0.37 18.63 6.50
N LEU A 397 1.06 17.52 6.76
CA LEU A 397 1.07 16.86 8.06
C LEU A 397 2.19 17.35 9.00
N GLY A 398 3.15 18.12 8.48
CA GLY A 398 4.33 18.56 9.20
C GLY A 398 5.11 17.40 9.83
N LYS A 399 5.65 17.61 11.04
CA LYS A 399 6.43 16.59 11.79
C LYS A 399 5.61 15.35 12.21
N LYS A 400 4.29 15.30 11.92
CA LYS A 400 3.38 14.22 12.34
C LYS A 400 3.29 13.06 11.34
N LEU A 401 4.01 13.08 10.21
CA LEU A 401 4.03 11.93 9.28
C LEU A 401 4.50 10.64 9.97
N GLY A 402 5.49 10.75 10.87
CA GLY A 402 5.93 9.63 11.70
C GLY A 402 4.87 9.16 12.71
N ALA A 403 3.82 9.94 12.99
CA ALA A 403 2.75 9.58 13.91
C ALA A 403 1.63 8.77 13.24
N LEU A 404 1.43 8.87 11.93
CA LEU A 404 0.44 8.04 11.20
C LEU A 404 0.86 6.58 11.07
N PHE A 405 2.17 6.32 11.13
CA PHE A 405 2.74 4.98 11.13
C PHE A 405 3.17 4.51 12.53
N ARG A 406 2.91 5.32 13.58
CA ARG A 406 2.90 4.85 14.97
C ARG A 406 1.54 4.18 15.20
N VAL A 407 1.46 2.91 14.86
CA VAL A 407 0.37 2.02 15.29
C VAL A 407 0.57 1.66 16.75
#